data_AF-M0AYL2-F1
#
_entry.id   AF-M0AYL2-F1
#
_cell.length_a   1.000
_cell.length_b   1.000
_cell.length_c   1.000
_cell.angle_alpha   90.00
_cell.angle_beta   90.00
_cell.angle_gamma   90.00
#
_symmetry.space_group_name_H-M   'P 1'
#
loop_
_entity.id
_entity.type
_entity.pdbx_description
1 polymer ?
#
loop_
_entity_poly.entity_id
_entity_poly.type
_entity_poly.pdbx_seq_one_letter_code
_entity_poly.pdbx_strand_id
1 'polypeptide(L)' 'MDRHEAAALATRLDPDLVLPVRYEPTDARTDDEAFVVDVATRGIPVVLDR' A
#
# COMPACT_ATOMS: atom_id res chain seq x y z
N MET A 1 -6.82 -0.31 9.27
CA MET A 1 -6.61 0.65 8.17
C MET A 1 -6.84 -0.11 6.89
N ASP A 2 -7.71 0.39 6.00
CA ASP A 2 -7.92 -0.26 4.70
C ASP A 2 -6.91 0.21 3.64
N ARG A 3 -6.94 -0.40 2.45
CA ARG A 3 -6.02 -0.07 1.35
C ARG A 3 -6.10 1.39 0.91
N HIS A 4 -7.28 2.01 0.99
CA HIS A 4 -7.49 3.37 0.52
C HIS A 4 -6.96 4.38 1.54
N GLU A 5 -7.19 4.13 2.83
CA GLU A 5 -6.61 4.90 3.93
C GLU A 5 -5.08 4.84 3.90
N ALA A 6 -4.51 3.65 3.65
CA ALA A 6 -3.08 3.45 3.53
C ALA A 6 -2.48 4.21 2.32
N ALA A 7 -3.17 4.18 1.17
CA ALA A 7 -2.71 4.90 -0.02
C ALA A 7 -2.79 6.42 0.15
N ALA A 8 -3.82 6.91 0.84
CA ALA A 8 -3.94 8.32 1.18
C ALA A 8 -2.84 8.76 2.17
N LEU A 9 -2.46 7.89 3.11
CA LEU A 9 -1.31 8.14 3.98
C LEU A 9 -0.01 8.22 3.18
N ALA A 10 0.23 7.30 2.24
CA ALA A 10 1.42 7.33 1.39
C ALA A 10 1.53 8.65 0.61
N THR A 11 0.44 9.14 0.00
CA THR A 11 0.43 10.46 -0.67
C THR A 11 0.80 11.61 0.24
N ARG A 12 0.36 11.59 1.51
CA ARG A 12 0.70 12.65 2.47
C ARG A 12 2.15 12.61 2.91
N LEU A 13 2.77 11.43 2.88
CA LEU A 13 4.16 11.23 3.28
C LEU A 13 5.14 11.49 2.13
N ASP A 14 4.67 11.41 0.87
CA ASP A 14 5.46 11.58 -0.35
C ASP A 14 6.80 10.79 -0.34
N PRO A 15 6.78 9.48 -0.07
CA PRO A 15 7.98 8.68 -0.01
C PRO A 15 8.51 8.35 -1.42
N ASP A 16 9.83 8.17 -1.54
CA ASP A 16 10.44 7.69 -2.78
C ASP A 16 10.11 6.21 -3.10
N LEU A 17 9.64 5.45 -2.09
CA LEU A 17 9.25 4.05 -2.23
C LEU A 17 8.31 3.61 -1.10
N VAL A 18 7.30 2.82 -1.45
CA VAL A 18 6.42 2.11 -0.50
C VAL A 18 6.68 0.61 -0.58
N LEU A 19 6.87 0.00 0.59
CA LEU A 19 6.87 -1.45 0.77
C LEU A 19 5.73 -1.82 1.74
N PRO A 20 4.64 -2.44 1.29
CA PRO A 20 3.58 -2.89 2.17
C PRO A 20 4.08 -4.04 3.04
N VAL A 21 3.98 -3.90 4.36
CA VAL A 21 4.31 -4.96 5.32
C VAL A 21 3.04 -5.35 6.06
N ARG A 22 2.65 -6.62 5.96
CA ARG A 22 1.46 -7.14 6.63
C ARG A 22 1.86 -7.69 8.00
N TYR A 23 1.34 -7.06 9.06
CA TYR A 23 1.59 -7.49 10.45
C TYR A 23 0.44 -8.31 11.04
N GLU A 24 -0.69 -8.41 10.33
CA GLU A 24 -1.91 -9.09 10.79
C GLU A 24 -2.07 -10.49 10.15
N PRO A 25 -2.85 -11.41 10.75
CA PRO A 25 -3.13 -12.73 10.18
C PRO A 25 -3.71 -12.64 8.77
N THR A 26 -3.42 -13.63 7.93
CA THR A 26 -3.80 -13.69 6.50
C THR A 26 -5.31 -13.56 6.24
N ASP A 27 -6.13 -13.76 7.26
CA ASP A 27 -7.59 -13.65 7.22
C ASP A 27 -8.08 -12.18 7.17
N ALA A 28 -7.20 -11.22 7.48
CA ALA A 28 -7.44 -9.80 7.33
C ALA A 28 -7.41 -9.41 5.84
N ARG A 29 -8.60 -9.17 5.28
CA ARG A 29 -8.85 -8.79 3.87
C ARG A 29 -8.25 -7.42 3.52
N THR A 30 -6.96 -7.40 3.22
CA THR A 30 -6.38 -6.35 2.37
C THR A 30 -5.84 -7.01 1.10
N ASP A 31 -6.35 -6.55 -0.03
CA ASP A 31 -5.90 -6.96 -1.36
C ASP A 31 -4.64 -6.16 -1.71
N ASP A 32 -3.49 -6.83 -1.63
CA ASP A 32 -2.17 -6.20 -1.85
C ASP A 32 -1.99 -5.74 -3.30
N GLU A 33 -2.55 -6.48 -4.26
CA GLU A 33 -2.47 -6.11 -5.67
C GLU A 33 -3.27 -4.84 -5.93
N ALA A 34 -4.45 -4.72 -5.34
CA ALA A 34 -5.22 -3.50 -5.44
C ALA A 34 -4.58 -2.31 -4.69
N PHE A 35 -3.92 -2.56 -3.55
CA PHE A 35 -3.14 -1.53 -2.85
C PHE A 35 -2.00 -0.99 -3.72
N VAL A 36 -1.31 -1.87 -4.46
CA VAL A 36 -0.27 -1.46 -5.41
C VAL A 36 -0.81 -0.51 -6.47
N VAL A 37 -1.98 -0.83 -7.06
CA VAL A 37 -2.62 0.05 -8.05
C VAL A 37 -2.97 1.41 -7.43
N ASP A 38 -3.52 1.41 -6.22
CA ASP A 38 -3.85 2.62 -5.49
C ASP A 38 -2.60 3.53 -5.30
N VAL A 39 -1.48 2.98 -4.84
CA VAL A 39 -0.26 3.78 -4.60
C VAL A 39 0.39 4.21 -5.91
N ALA A 40 0.50 3.31 -6.89
CA ALA A 40 1.15 3.60 -8.17
C ALA A 40 0.41 4.67 -8.98
N THR A 41 -0.92 4.66 -8.99
CA THR A 41 -1.73 5.70 -9.67
C THR A 41 -1.57 7.09 -9.08
N ARG A 42 -1.04 7.19 -7.86
CA ARG A 42 -0.71 8.45 -7.17
C ARG A 42 0.73 8.91 -7.43
N GLY A 43 1.47 8.21 -8.29
CA GLY A 43 2.84 8.56 -8.70
C GLY A 43 3.94 8.08 -7.76
N ILE A 44 3.58 7.29 -6.74
CA ILE A 44 4.52 6.80 -5.73
C ILE A 44 4.98 5.39 -6.12
N PRO A 45 6.30 5.13 -6.22
CA PRO A 45 6.81 3.79 -6.46
C PRO A 45 6.42 2.83 -5.33
N VAL A 46 6.00 1.62 -5.70
CA VAL A 46 5.61 0.58 -4.75
C VAL A 46 6.15 -0.77 -5.20
N VAL A 47 6.63 -1.57 -4.25
CA VAL A 47 7.15 -2.93 -4.47
C VAL A 47 6.42 -3.90 -3.55
N LEU A 48 6.21 -5.13 -4.03
CA LEU A 48 5.76 -6.23 -3.19
C LEU A 48 6.97 -7.11 -2.85
N ASP A 49 7.26 -7.26 -1.56
CA ASP A 49 8.18 -8.27 -1.05
C ASP A 49 7.39 -9.55 -0.79
N ARG A 50 7.75 -10.64 -1.47
CA ARG A 50 7.03 -11.92 -1.44
C ARG A 50 7.80 -12.98 -0.67
#